data_AF-A0A367JET3-F1
#
_entry.id   AF-A0A367JET3-F1
#
_cell.length_a   1.000
_cell.length_b   1.000
_cell.length_c   1.000
_cell.angle_alpha   90.00
_cell.angle_beta   90.00
_cell.angle_gamma   90.00
#
_symmetry.space_group_name_H-M   'P 1'
#
loop_
_entity.id
_entity.type
_entity.pdbx_description
1 polymer ?
#
loop_
_entity_poly.entity_id
_entity_poly.type
_entity_poly.pdbx_seq_one_letter_code
_entity_poly.pdbx_strand_id
1 'polypeptide(L)'
;KMGLLDIVSPGVVTGKNLLRLFEYAREKKFAIPAINCTSTSTINAALEAARDINSPIIIQFSQGGSAYFAGKGLDNKNQEASIIGAVAGAQYVRAVVKAYGIPVIVHSDHCAKKLLPWFDGIIQLQ
;
A
#
# COMPACT_ATOMS: atom_id res chain seq x y z
N LYS A 1 -6.21 -28.29 -1.84
CA LYS A 1 -5.63 -27.35 -0.83
C LYS A 1 -6.15 -25.96 -1.18
N MET A 2 -6.73 -25.22 -0.23
CA MET A 2 -7.13 -23.82 -0.47
C MET A 2 -5.90 -22.96 -0.76
N GLY A 3 -5.90 -22.30 -1.92
CA GLY A 3 -4.90 -21.33 -2.34
C GLY A 3 -5.24 -19.92 -1.84
N LEU A 4 -4.32 -18.97 -2.05
CA LEU A 4 -4.45 -17.58 -1.61
C LEU A 4 -5.77 -16.92 -2.07
N LEU A 5 -6.15 -17.15 -3.33
CA LEU A 5 -7.34 -16.53 -3.93
C LEU A 5 -8.68 -17.13 -3.43
N ASP A 6 -8.63 -18.29 -2.79
CA ASP A 6 -9.79 -18.87 -2.08
C ASP A 6 -10.03 -18.17 -0.73
N ILE A 7 -9.05 -17.42 -0.24
CA ILE A 7 -9.09 -16.68 1.03
C ILE A 7 -9.52 -15.23 0.80
N VAL A 8 -8.88 -14.56 -0.16
CA VAL A 8 -9.09 -13.15 -0.49
C VAL A 8 -9.03 -12.94 -2.00
N SER A 9 -9.98 -12.15 -2.52
CA SER A 9 -10.03 -11.82 -3.94
C SER A 9 -8.89 -10.87 -4.36
N PRO A 10 -8.50 -10.87 -5.65
CA PRO A 10 -7.57 -9.87 -6.19
C PRO A 10 -8.06 -8.44 -5.97
N GLY A 11 -7.11 -7.53 -5.74
CA GLY A 11 -7.38 -6.13 -5.49
C GLY A 11 -6.87 -5.63 -4.14
N VAL A 12 -7.26 -4.41 -3.77
CA VAL A 12 -6.92 -3.87 -2.45
C VAL A 12 -7.73 -4.57 -1.37
N VAL A 13 -7.03 -5.19 -0.42
CA VAL A 13 -7.60 -5.94 0.69
C VAL A 13 -7.86 -4.99 1.87
N THR A 14 -9.09 -4.97 2.36
CA THR A 14 -9.53 -4.11 3.47
C THR A 14 -10.40 -4.86 4.48
N GLY A 15 -10.64 -4.26 5.64
CA GLY A 15 -11.58 -4.75 6.65
C GLY A 15 -11.30 -6.18 7.12
N LYS A 16 -12.35 -7.01 7.20
CA LYS A 16 -12.24 -8.41 7.66
C LYS A 16 -11.34 -9.29 6.77
N ASN A 17 -11.23 -8.97 5.48
CA ASN A 17 -10.39 -9.73 4.56
C ASN A 17 -8.89 -9.54 4.87
N LEU A 18 -8.50 -8.38 5.41
CA LEU A 18 -7.13 -8.14 5.86
C LEU A 18 -6.76 -9.07 7.03
N LEU A 19 -7.64 -9.15 8.03
CA LEU A 19 -7.45 -10.04 9.19
C LEU A 19 -7.37 -11.51 8.75
N ARG A 20 -8.26 -11.91 7.84
CA ARG A 20 -8.27 -13.27 7.28
C ARG A 20 -6.98 -13.60 6.54
N LEU A 21 -6.43 -12.65 5.77
CA LEU A 21 -5.15 -12.82 5.09
C LEU A 21 -3.99 -13.00 6.09
N PHE A 22 -3.98 -12.25 7.19
CA PHE A 22 -2.97 -12.42 8.25
C PHE A 22 -3.14 -13.72 9.04
N GLU A 23 -4.37 -14.16 9.29
CA GLU A 23 -4.64 -15.49 9.87
C GLU A 23 -4.11 -16.61 8.98
N TYR A 24 -4.38 -16.53 7.68
CA TYR A 24 -3.86 -17.48 6.70
C TYR A 24 -2.32 -17.48 6.67
N ALA A 25 -1.69 -16.30 6.68
CA ALA A 25 -0.24 -16.17 6.74
C ALA A 25 0.37 -16.84 7.98
N ARG A 26 -0.27 -16.67 9.15
CA ARG A 26 0.13 -17.35 10.40
C ARG A 26 -0.04 -18.87 10.32
N GLU A 27 -1.19 -19.34 9.83
CA GLU A 27 -1.47 -20.79 9.68
C GLU A 27 -0.48 -21.47 8.73
N LYS A 28 -0.15 -20.79 7.61
CA LYS A 28 0.77 -21.29 6.59
C LYS A 28 2.23 -20.93 6.82
N LYS A 29 2.54 -20.22 7.91
CA LYS A 29 3.89 -19.86 8.37
C LYS A 29 4.70 -19.06 7.35
N PHE A 30 4.10 -18.02 6.78
CA PHE A 30 4.82 -17.05 5.95
C PHE A 30 4.56 -15.61 6.41
N ALA A 31 5.44 -14.70 5.99
CA ALA A 31 5.28 -13.26 6.17
C ALA A 31 5.00 -12.59 4.82
N ILE A 32 4.33 -11.44 4.86
CA ILE A 32 4.01 -10.65 3.67
C ILE A 32 5.03 -9.51 3.56
N PRO A 33 5.80 -9.40 2.48
CA PRO A 33 6.75 -8.31 2.31
C PRO A 33 6.02 -6.96 2.16
N ALA A 34 6.58 -5.92 2.79
CA ALA A 34 6.08 -4.56 2.70
C ALA A 34 7.10 -3.64 2.04
N ILE A 35 6.74 -3.09 0.88
CA ILE A 35 7.67 -2.38 0.00
C ILE A 35 7.36 -0.89 0.02
N ASN A 36 8.30 -0.08 0.51
CA ASN A 36 8.22 1.37 0.38
C ASN A 36 8.29 1.78 -1.09
N CYS A 37 7.26 2.49 -1.55
CA CYS A 37 7.17 2.98 -2.92
C CYS A 37 7.21 4.51 -2.96
N THR A 38 7.74 5.05 -4.06
CA THR A 38 7.90 6.49 -4.28
C THR A 38 7.42 6.95 -5.65
N SER A 39 7.15 6.02 -6.57
CA SER A 39 6.66 6.29 -7.92
C SER A 39 5.76 5.15 -8.40
N THR A 40 5.02 5.41 -9.49
CA THR A 40 4.30 4.35 -10.21
C THR A 40 5.24 3.23 -10.66
N SER A 41 6.46 3.55 -11.08
CA SER A 41 7.46 2.56 -11.48
C SER A 41 7.81 1.60 -10.33
N THR A 42 8.04 2.12 -9.11
CA THR A 42 8.35 1.26 -7.95
C THR A 42 7.14 0.44 -7.49
N ILE A 43 5.92 0.98 -7.63
CA ILE A 43 4.69 0.23 -7.36
C ILE A 43 4.58 -0.94 -8.36
N ASN A 44 4.73 -0.66 -9.65
CA ASN A 44 4.58 -1.67 -10.70
C ASN A 44 5.60 -2.80 -10.55
N ALA A 45 6.85 -2.47 -10.23
CA ALA A 45 7.89 -3.47 -9.98
C ALA A 45 7.52 -4.41 -8.81
N ALA A 46 6.98 -3.87 -7.72
CA ALA A 46 6.54 -4.65 -6.57
C ALA A 46 5.33 -5.53 -6.91
N LEU A 47 4.33 -4.98 -7.62
CA LEU A 47 3.15 -5.72 -8.06
C LEU A 47 3.48 -6.84 -9.04
N GLU A 48 4.39 -6.58 -9.99
CA GLU A 48 4.88 -7.57 -10.96
C GLU A 48 5.59 -8.72 -10.25
N ALA A 49 6.53 -8.42 -9.35
CA ALA A 49 7.23 -9.44 -8.59
C ALA A 49 6.26 -10.33 -7.80
N ALA A 50 5.25 -9.74 -7.15
CA ALA A 50 4.24 -10.48 -6.39
C ALA A 50 3.31 -11.33 -7.27
N ARG A 51 2.94 -10.84 -8.45
CA ARG A 51 2.19 -11.60 -9.47
C ARG A 51 2.96 -12.84 -9.89
N ASP A 52 4.23 -12.68 -10.26
CA ASP A 52 5.03 -13.76 -10.84
C ASP A 52 5.26 -14.92 -9.87
N ILE A 53 5.27 -14.65 -8.57
CA ILE A 53 5.39 -15.66 -7.51
C ILE A 53 4.05 -16.03 -6.87
N ASN A 54 2.92 -15.52 -7.38
CA ASN A 54 1.56 -15.75 -6.86
C ASN A 54 1.40 -15.46 -5.35
N SER A 55 1.95 -14.33 -4.87
CA SER A 55 1.93 -13.95 -3.45
C SER A 55 1.10 -12.70 -3.15
N PRO A 56 0.58 -12.54 -1.92
CA PRO A 56 0.12 -11.24 -1.47
C PRO A 56 1.32 -10.29 -1.28
N ILE A 57 1.07 -8.98 -1.31
CA ILE A 57 2.09 -7.97 -1.02
C ILE A 57 1.50 -6.76 -0.29
N ILE A 58 2.32 -6.05 0.49
CA ILE A 58 1.98 -4.75 1.07
C ILE A 58 2.73 -3.67 0.27
N ILE A 59 2.00 -2.72 -0.30
CA ILE A 59 2.56 -1.49 -0.84
C ILE A 59 2.44 -0.42 0.23
N GLN A 60 3.57 0.15 0.63
CA GLN A 60 3.59 1.17 1.68
C GLN A 60 4.24 2.47 1.24
N PHE A 61 3.77 3.58 1.80
CA PHE A 61 4.34 4.90 1.56
C PHE A 61 4.84 5.49 2.88
N SER A 62 6.12 5.84 2.94
CA SER A 62 6.62 6.66 4.04
C SER A 62 6.21 8.11 3.85
N GLN A 63 6.30 8.93 4.90
CA GLN A 63 6.01 10.36 4.79
C GLN A 63 6.83 11.00 3.66
N GLY A 64 8.14 10.75 3.63
CA GLY A 64 9.02 11.26 2.57
C GLY A 64 8.76 10.63 1.20
N GLY A 65 8.42 9.34 1.14
CA GLY A 65 8.05 8.66 -0.11
C GLY A 65 6.75 9.20 -0.71
N SER A 66 5.79 9.55 0.15
CA SER A 66 4.54 10.19 -0.25
C SER A 66 4.81 11.58 -0.83
N ALA A 67 5.59 12.41 -0.13
CA ALA A 67 5.98 13.72 -0.64
C ALA A 67 6.74 13.62 -1.99
N TYR A 68 7.59 12.60 -2.16
CA TYR A 68 8.26 12.35 -3.43
C TYR A 68 7.26 12.00 -4.55
N PHE A 69 6.24 11.18 -4.23
CA PHE A 69 5.20 10.80 -5.19
C PHE A 69 4.39 12.00 -5.67
N ALA A 70 4.10 12.98 -4.79
CA ALA A 70 3.47 14.25 -5.17
C ALA A 70 4.41 15.16 -5.98
N GLY A 71 5.72 15.06 -5.72
CA GLY A 71 6.77 15.80 -6.39
C GLY A 71 7.51 16.75 -5.45
N LYS A 72 8.85 16.70 -5.49
CA LYS A 72 9.72 17.52 -4.61
C LYS A 72 9.62 19.04 -4.84
N GLY A 73 8.94 19.49 -5.89
CA GLY A 73 8.69 20.90 -6.14
C GLY A 73 7.56 21.50 -5.30
N LEU A 74 6.77 20.68 -4.60
CA LEU A 74 5.68 21.13 -3.75
C LEU A 74 6.19 21.40 -2.31
N ASP A 75 5.64 22.44 -1.66
CA ASP A 75 5.89 22.67 -0.24
C ASP A 75 5.26 21.55 0.60
N ASN A 76 5.93 21.18 1.69
CA ASN A 76 5.53 20.10 2.59
C ASN A 76 5.61 20.52 4.07
N LYS A 77 5.68 21.82 4.36
CA LYS A 77 5.76 22.35 5.74
C LYS A 77 4.61 21.86 6.62
N ASN A 78 3.37 21.84 6.11
CA ASN A 78 2.21 21.32 6.84
C ASN A 78 1.75 19.96 6.30
N GLN A 79 2.68 19.18 5.74
CA GLN A 79 2.45 17.84 5.22
C GLN A 79 1.62 17.74 3.94
N GLU A 80 1.30 18.86 3.27
CA GLU A 80 0.40 18.90 2.11
C GLU A 80 0.86 17.96 0.97
N ALA A 81 2.14 18.05 0.59
CA ALA A 81 2.69 17.16 -0.44
C ALA A 81 2.65 15.68 -0.02
N SER A 82 2.91 15.39 1.26
CA SER A 82 2.85 14.02 1.78
C SER A 82 1.43 13.46 1.77
N ILE A 83 0.44 14.28 2.09
CA ILE A 83 -0.97 13.89 2.09
C ILE A 83 -1.41 13.58 0.65
N ILE A 84 -1.23 14.54 -0.27
CA ILE A 84 -1.65 14.40 -1.67
C ILE A 84 -0.94 13.21 -2.32
N GLY A 85 0.36 13.05 -2.08
CA GLY A 85 1.14 11.98 -2.69
C GLY A 85 0.77 10.59 -2.16
N ALA A 86 0.46 10.47 -0.86
CA ALA A 86 -0.04 9.21 -0.29
C ALA A 86 -1.38 8.81 -0.92
N VAL A 87 -2.31 9.77 -1.04
CA VAL A 87 -3.63 9.54 -1.66
C VAL A 87 -3.48 9.19 -3.15
N ALA A 88 -2.67 9.94 -3.89
CA ALA A 88 -2.40 9.69 -5.31
C ALA A 88 -1.79 8.29 -5.53
N GLY A 89 -0.79 7.91 -4.73
CA GLY A 89 -0.19 6.58 -4.75
C GLY A 89 -1.22 5.48 -4.44
N ALA A 90 -2.06 5.66 -3.42
CA ALA A 90 -3.11 4.72 -3.08
C ALA A 90 -4.14 4.55 -4.20
N GLN A 91 -4.59 5.65 -4.82
CA GLN A 91 -5.53 5.59 -5.96
C GLN A 91 -4.90 4.89 -7.16
N TYR A 92 -3.61 5.13 -7.43
CA TYR A 92 -2.88 4.41 -8.47
C TYR A 92 -2.88 2.89 -8.21
N VAL A 93 -2.52 2.46 -7.00
CA VAL A 93 -2.55 1.03 -6.64
C VAL A 93 -3.95 0.45 -6.86
N ARG A 94 -5.01 1.13 -6.38
CA ARG A 94 -6.41 0.69 -6.54
C ARG A 94 -6.82 0.54 -7.99
N ALA A 95 -6.35 1.44 -8.86
CA ALA A 95 -6.67 1.43 -10.28
C ALA A 95 -6.04 0.23 -11.01
N VAL A 96 -4.79 -0.12 -10.68
CA VAL A 96 -4.03 -1.12 -11.46
C VAL A 96 -4.07 -2.53 -10.88
N VAL A 97 -4.22 -2.69 -9.57
CA VAL A 97 -4.01 -3.98 -8.87
C VAL A 97 -4.87 -5.13 -9.41
N LYS A 98 -6.11 -4.86 -9.83
CA LYS A 98 -7.00 -5.92 -10.36
C LYS A 98 -6.43 -6.56 -11.63
N ALA A 99 -5.72 -5.78 -12.44
CA ALA A 99 -5.07 -6.29 -13.66
C ALA A 99 -3.86 -7.19 -13.35
N TYR A 100 -3.22 -7.01 -12.20
CA TYR A 100 -2.16 -7.91 -11.72
C TYR A 100 -2.69 -9.21 -11.12
N GLY A 101 -4.00 -9.31 -10.81
CA GLY A 101 -4.61 -10.56 -10.35
C GLY A 101 -4.21 -11.00 -8.94
N ILE A 102 -3.64 -10.12 -8.12
CA ILE A 102 -3.16 -10.43 -6.76
C ILE A 102 -3.87 -9.61 -5.66
N PRO A 103 -3.93 -10.13 -4.42
CA PRO A 103 -4.35 -9.36 -3.26
C PRO A 103 -3.21 -8.44 -2.78
N VAL A 104 -3.53 -7.16 -2.57
CA VAL A 104 -2.57 -6.14 -2.13
C VAL A 104 -3.11 -5.39 -0.93
N ILE A 105 -2.26 -5.15 0.06
CA ILE A 105 -2.55 -4.26 1.18
C ILE A 105 -1.91 -2.91 0.87
N VAL A 106 -2.67 -1.82 1.01
CA VAL A 106 -2.14 -0.45 0.90
C VAL A 106 -1.93 0.09 2.31
N HIS A 107 -0.73 0.59 2.59
CA HIS A 107 -0.31 0.99 3.92
C HIS A 107 0.44 2.33 3.92
N SER A 108 0.40 3.05 5.04
CA SER A 108 1.27 4.19 5.33
C SER A 108 2.27 3.77 6.40
N ASP A 109 3.55 4.01 6.16
CA ASP A 109 4.64 3.64 7.06
C ASP A 109 4.72 4.60 8.27
N HIS A 110 5.81 4.53 9.04
CA HIS A 110 6.08 5.30 10.26
C HIS A 110 5.53 6.74 10.29
N CYS A 111 4.67 7.02 11.28
CA CYS A 111 4.12 8.34 11.56
C CYS A 111 4.32 8.72 13.04
N ALA A 112 5.43 9.39 13.36
CA ALA A 112 5.69 9.89 14.71
C ALA A 112 4.74 11.04 15.09
N LYS A 113 4.67 11.40 16.38
CA LYS A 113 3.75 12.44 16.90
C LYS A 113 3.78 13.77 16.11
N LYS A 114 4.96 14.22 15.66
CA LYS A 114 5.13 15.46 14.87
C LYS A 114 4.55 15.36 13.44
N LEU A 115 4.31 14.16 12.96
CA LEU A 115 3.77 13.86 11.63
C LEU A 115 2.26 13.58 11.67
N LEU A 116 1.60 13.66 12.81
CA LEU A 116 0.14 13.46 12.89
C LEU A 116 -0.68 14.33 11.92
N PRO A 117 -0.28 15.58 11.57
CA PRO A 117 -0.98 16.33 10.52
C PRO A 117 -1.03 15.60 9.16
N TRP A 118 -0.01 14.79 8.83
CA TRP A 118 -0.02 13.94 7.63
C TRP A 118 -1.07 12.83 7.75
N PHE A 119 -1.14 12.17 8.89
CA PHE A 119 -2.10 11.09 9.16
C PHE A 119 -3.54 11.61 9.14
N ASP A 120 -3.81 12.70 9.84
CA ASP A 120 -5.13 13.32 9.89
C ASP A 120 -5.59 13.76 8.49
N GLY A 121 -4.67 14.34 7.72
CA GLY A 121 -4.94 14.74 6.34
C GLY A 121 -5.26 13.54 5.43
N ILE A 122 -4.57 12.41 5.58
CA ILE A 122 -4.88 11.19 4.81
C ILE A 122 -6.30 10.71 5.12
N ILE A 123 -6.71 10.68 6.39
CA ILE A 123 -8.04 10.21 6.79
C ILE A 123 -9.14 11.10 6.21
N GLN A 124 -8.93 12.42 6.16
CA GLN A 124 -9.91 13.38 5.67
C GLN A 124 -10.08 13.37 4.15
N LEU A 125 -9.03 13.00 3.40
CA LEU A 125 -9.01 13.01 1.92
C LEU A 125 -9.38 11.66 1.29
N GLN A 126 -9.77 10.66 2.08
CA GLN A 126 -10.15 9.31 1.62
C GLN A 126 -11.63 9.15 1.28
#